data_AF-A0A2D9U3D1-F1
#
_entry.id   AF-A0A2D9U3D1-F1
#
_cell.length_a   1.000
_cell.length_b   1.000
_cell.length_c   1.000
_cell.angle_alpha   90.00
_cell.angle_beta   90.00
_cell.angle_gamma   90.00
#
_symmetry.space_group_name_H-M   'P 1'
#
loop_
_entity.id
_entity.type
_entity.pdbx_description
1 polymer ?
#
loop_
_entity_poly.entity_id
_entity_poly.type
_entity_poly.pdbx_seq_one_letter_code
_entity_poly.pdbx_strand_id
1 'polypeptide(L)' 'MAQKQTQHARDVVNAFKEKLSRSGIDHVGQKHFDELQLLIESAIDAAVFLELDRVADQMENLAETIRNTAEQFDD' A
#
# COMPACT_ATOMS: atom_id res chain seq x y z
N MET A 1 -8.44 8.23 3.78
CA MET A 1 -7.96 6.85 3.96
C MET A 1 -9.04 5.91 3.47
N ALA A 2 -8.71 4.92 2.65
CA ALA A 2 -9.71 4.04 2.07
C ALA A 2 -10.00 2.87 3.03
N GLN A 3 -11.30 2.65 3.29
CA GLN A 3 -11.81 1.68 4.28
C GLN A 3 -11.32 0.23 4.04
N LYS A 4 -10.89 -0.08 2.82
CA LYS A 4 -10.37 -1.41 2.44
C LYS A 4 -8.97 -1.68 3.02
N GLN A 5 -8.07 -0.69 3.03
CA GLN A 5 -6.70 -0.84 3.54
C GLN A 5 -6.73 -1.08 5.05
N THR A 6 -7.56 -0.32 5.77
CA THR A 6 -7.78 -0.50 7.21
C THR A 6 -8.30 -1.90 7.53
N GLN A 7 -9.23 -2.44 6.74
CA GLN A 7 -9.74 -3.80 6.94
C GLN A 7 -8.64 -4.85 6.67
N HIS A 8 -7.87 -4.69 5.60
CA HIS A 8 -6.81 -5.64 5.26
C HIS A 8 -5.71 -5.67 6.33
N ALA A 9 -5.28 -4.50 6.83
CA ALA A 9 -4.31 -4.42 7.91
C ALA A 9 -4.80 -5.13 9.18
N ARG A 10 -6.08 -4.96 9.52
CA ARG A 10 -6.72 -5.67 10.64
C ARG A 10 -6.73 -7.19 10.42
N ASP A 11 -7.07 -7.65 9.23
CA ASP A 11 -7.12 -9.09 8.91
C ASP A 11 -5.73 -9.73 9.03
N VAL A 12 -4.68 -9.04 8.59
CA VAL A 12 -3.28 -9.50 8.75
C VAL A 12 -2.90 -9.60 10.22
N VAL A 13 -3.21 -8.58 11.03
CA VAL A 13 -2.93 -8.61 12.48
C VAL A 13 -3.72 -9.71 13.18
N ASN A 14 -4.97 -9.95 12.79
CA ASN A 14 -5.78 -11.04 13.34
C ASN A 14 -5.20 -12.41 12.99
N ALA A 15 -4.80 -12.61 11.73
CA ALA A 15 -4.14 -13.84 11.31
C ALA A 15 -2.82 -14.06 12.07
N PHE A 16 -2.05 -12.99 12.33
CA PHE A 16 -0.85 -13.05 13.16
C PHE A 16 -1.18 -13.44 14.61
N LYS A 17 -2.19 -12.81 15.22
CA LYS A 17 -2.69 -13.13 16.57
C LYS A 17 -3.07 -14.60 16.70
N GLU A 18 -3.75 -15.17 15.69
CA GLU A 18 -4.18 -16.58 15.69
C GLU A 18 -3.02 -17.58 15.69
N LYS A 19 -1.80 -17.16 15.32
CA LYS A 19 -0.60 -18.01 15.38
C LYS A 19 0.08 -18.00 16.74
N LEU A 20 -0.30 -17.10 17.63
CA LEU A 20 0.30 -16.97 18.96
C LEU A 20 -0.41 -17.85 19.99
N SER A 21 0.33 -18.31 20.99
CA SER A 21 -0.26 -18.89 22.20
C SER A 21 -1.04 -17.82 22.96
N ARG A 22 -1.98 -18.23 23.83
CA ARG A 22 -2.68 -17.30 24.73
C ARG A 22 -1.70 -16.46 25.57
N SER A 23 -0.67 -17.09 26.11
CA SER A 23 0.40 -16.38 26.83
C SER A 23 1.15 -15.38 25.96
N GLY A 24 1.34 -15.67 24.67
CA GLY A 24 1.94 -14.75 23.72
C GLY A 24 1.03 -13.57 23.40
N ILE A 25 -0.27 -13.80 23.21
CA ILE A 25 -1.27 -12.74 23.01
C ILE A 25 -1.31 -11.81 24.22
N ASP A 26 -1.36 -12.37 25.44
CA ASP A 26 -1.41 -11.59 26.69
C ASP A 26 -0.11 -10.80 26.91
N HIS A 27 1.05 -11.38 26.59
CA HIS A 27 2.34 -10.73 26.74
C HIS A 27 2.54 -9.57 25.76
N VAL A 28 2.10 -9.72 24.51
CA VAL A 28 2.12 -8.64 23.52
C VAL A 28 1.11 -7.56 23.89
N GLY A 29 -0.10 -7.96 24.31
CA GLY A 29 -1.14 -7.02 24.72
C GLY A 29 -1.73 -6.21 23.55
N GLN A 30 -2.96 -5.73 23.76
CA GLN A 30 -3.75 -5.11 22.68
C GLN A 30 -3.06 -3.88 22.08
N LYS A 31 -2.40 -3.05 22.89
CA LYS A 31 -1.71 -1.84 22.44
C LYS A 31 -0.69 -2.12 21.33
N HIS A 32 0.15 -3.14 21.49
CA HIS A 32 1.18 -3.45 20.50
C HIS A 32 0.58 -4.06 19.22
N PHE A 33 -0.57 -4.72 19.31
CA PHE A 33 -1.29 -5.15 18.11
C PHE A 33 -1.96 -3.99 17.36
N ASP A 34 -2.44 -2.97 18.07
CA ASP A 34 -2.97 -1.75 17.45
C ASP A 34 -1.85 -0.97 16.75
N GLU A 35 -0.68 -0.86 17.38
CA GLU A 35 0.54 -0.29 16.77
C GLU A 35 0.96 -1.08 15.53
N LEU A 36 0.96 -2.42 15.59
CA LEU A 36 1.26 -3.27 14.45
C LEU A 36 0.25 -3.08 13.31
N GLN A 37 -1.04 -2.93 13.62
CA GLN A 37 -2.06 -2.67 12.61
C GLN A 37 -1.79 -1.35 11.89
N LEU A 38 -1.46 -0.29 12.63
CA LEU A 38 -1.12 1.01 12.06
C LEU A 38 0.13 0.95 11.17
N LEU A 39 1.15 0.20 11.58
CA LEU A 39 2.37 0.00 10.79
C LEU A 39 2.08 -0.73 9.48
N ILE A 40 1.27 -1.79 9.52
CA ILE A 40 0.87 -2.55 8.32
C ILE A 40 0.04 -1.68 7.39
N GLU A 41 -0.92 -0.92 7.93
CA GLU A 41 -1.73 0.02 7.16
C GLU A 41 -0.86 1.06 6.45
N SER A 42 0.09 1.66 7.18
CA SER A 42 1.02 2.64 6.62
C SER A 42 1.90 2.05 5.51
N ALA A 43 2.35 0.80 5.67
CA ALA A 43 3.14 0.10 4.66
C ALA A 43 2.32 -0.21 3.39
N ILE A 44 1.06 -0.61 3.55
CA ILE A 44 0.13 -0.82 2.42
C ILE A 44 -0.09 0.49 1.67
N ASP A 45 -0.37 1.58 2.39
CA ASP A 45 -0.59 2.89 1.78
C ASP A 45 0.64 3.38 1.01
N ALA A 46 1.84 3.22 1.58
CA ALA A 46 3.08 3.56 0.90
C ALA A 46 3.30 2.72 -0.37
N ALA A 47 3.03 1.42 -0.32
CA ALA A 47 3.16 0.55 -1.50
C ALA A 47 2.17 0.92 -2.61
N VAL A 48 0.92 1.24 -2.26
CA VAL A 48 -0.09 1.71 -3.21
C VAL A 48 0.32 3.03 -3.83
N PHE A 49 0.85 3.97 -3.02
CA PHE A 49 1.32 5.25 -3.52
C PHE A 49 2.45 5.10 -4.53
N LEU A 50 3.46 4.27 -4.23
CA LEU A 50 4.58 4.02 -5.15
C LEU A 50 4.13 3.42 -6.47
N GLU A 51 3.13 2.52 -6.45
CA GLU A 51 2.60 1.95 -7.69
C GLU A 51 1.79 2.97 -8.49
N LEU A 52 1.04 3.85 -7.83
CA LEU A 52 0.34 4.95 -8.52
C LEU A 52 1.32 5.94 -9.16
N ASP A 53 2.41 6.26 -8.47
CA ASP A 53 3.49 7.12 -8.98
C ASP A 53 4.11 6.52 -10.26
N ARG A 54 4.43 5.21 -10.22
CA ARG A 54 4.93 4.47 -11.38
C ARG A 54 3.97 4.49 -12.57
N VAL A 55 2.67 4.40 -12.33
CA VAL A 55 1.66 4.49 -13.41
C VAL A 55 1.56 5.91 -13.96
N ALA A 56 1.69 6.93 -13.11
CA ALA A 56 1.72 8.34 -13.54
C ALA A 56 2.91 8.60 -14.46
N ASP A 57 4.11 8.12 -14.09
CA ASP A 57 5.31 8.21 -14.94
C ASP A 57 5.09 7.55 -16.31
N GLN A 58 4.43 6.38 -16.35
CA GLN A 58 4.11 5.71 -17.62
C GLN A 58 3.16 6.54 -18.49
N MET A 59 2.19 7.22 -17.88
CA MET A 59 1.27 8.10 -18.60
C MET A 59 1.99 9.32 -19.16
N GLU A 60 2.90 9.93 -18.39
CA GLU A 60 3.72 11.06 -18.83
C GLU A 60 4.59 10.68 -20.03
N ASN A 61 5.33 9.57 -19.92
CA ASN A 61 6.17 9.07 -21.01
C ASN A 61 5.36 8.77 -22.29
N LEU A 62 4.15 8.24 -22.15
CA LEU A 62 3.26 8.00 -23.28
C LEU A 62 2.81 9.33 -23.93
N ALA A 63 2.44 10.32 -23.12
CA ALA A 63 2.03 11.63 -23.60
C ALA A 63 3.17 12.34 -24.35
N GLU A 64 4.39 12.28 -23.82
CA GLU A 64 5.60 12.78 -24.48
C GLU A 64 5.85 12.07 -25.81
N THR A 65 5.75 10.73 -25.83
CA THR A 65 5.93 9.95 -27.05
C THR A 65 4.94 10.35 -28.15
N ILE A 66 3.67 10.55 -27.79
CA ILE A 66 2.62 10.99 -28.73
C ILE A 66 2.95 12.39 -29.28
N ARG A 67 3.38 13.31 -28.43
CA ARG A 67 3.76 14.67 -28.84
C ARG A 67 4.95 14.65 -29.80
N ASN A 68 6.03 13.95 -29.44
CA ASN A 68 7.22 13.84 -30.27
C ASN A 68 6.90 13.20 -31.63
N THR A 69 6.03 12.19 -31.65
CA THR A 69 5.57 11.59 -32.91
C THR A 69 4.83 12.61 -33.76
N ALA A 70 3.88 13.36 -33.18
CA ALA A 70 3.12 14.37 -33.92
C ALA A 70 4.02 15.46 -34.51
N GLU A 71 5.02 15.93 -33.74
CA GLU A 71 6.00 16.92 -34.20
C GLU A 71 6.83 16.40 -35.38
N GLN A 72 7.21 15.12 -35.39
CA GLN A 72 7.92 14.50 -36.51
C GLN A 72 7.05 14.25 -37.76
N PHE A 73 5.73 14.27 -37.64
CA PHE A 73 4.81 14.09 -38.77
C PHE A 73 4.49 15.40 -39.50
N ASP A 74 4.70 16.55 -38.85
CA ASP A 74 4.49 17.89 -39.44
C ASP A 74 5.74 18.43 -40.18
N ASP A 75 6.91 17.79 -40.03
CA ASP A 75 8.18 18.05 -40.76
C ASP A 75 8.33 17.17 -42.03
#